data_AF-A0A934BPP9-F1
#
_entry.id   AF-A0A934BPP9-F1
#
_cell.length_a   1.000
_cell.length_b   1.000
_cell.length_c   1.000
_cell.angle_alpha   90.00
_cell.angle_beta   90.00
_cell.angle_gamma   90.00
#
_symmetry.space_group_name_H-M   'P 1'
#
loop_
_entity.id
_entity.type
_entity.pdbx_description
1 polymer ?
#
loop_
_entity_poly.entity_id
_entity_poly.type
_entity_poly.pdbx_seq_one_letter_code
_entity_poly.pdbx_strand_id
1 'polypeptide(L)'
;MIANEQLIAYVSGTLAAQERERLEEQLAGDEAALRSVVEQERLDAALRAMFGGAAEREQVKRAILEVVSGTSYQEIKSSVMHDIVAPCFSFRDWLAGWRGVLAGGLAAAACAALAFLLWPRPETVSPIQFARLSSVRNAVVVVRDDGEFAAKDGAVLQPGDAVRVGDGAATVVLADKTRLMLAERTELKLGGDATRELQLLAGRLTASVAKQPADRPLTIRTPLAVARVVGTEFTLNAAPRATRIEVSEGLVKIAHVGVDSAVEVAGGEFALAVPGNELVAGLLPPKEQHATAGDGDFVTRPFSSDSPWNTAIGSGAAYADVQSPALDLAGHGGSVRPASHFRPVFVAKPGDPPTRLVARYEDREFASVPVPTDALGDGRERPGCTVIDPARGVAYELTNAKRRGGDIEAMLCVPVNLRGPGIGGNLFSGLPMMAGVIRAGELEQGIRHALCVSVLHAGLNRRGPDGGPFVWPGRHMPIEEKKLAAMGESGNIFYGTRLALPRDLDLKTLGVGDSGPAFEIARALQIYGAYVTHSIPTAPARDGWKQPHAQFLAELPMETDWQKLDAEVSKVVRSLKIVTGK
;
A
#
# COMPACT_ATOMS: atom_id res chain seq x y z
N MET A 1 7.79 44.39 -3.83
CA MET A 1 7.83 42.96 -3.48
C MET A 1 8.26 42.85 -2.04
N ILE A 2 7.37 42.31 -1.20
CA ILE A 2 7.62 42.11 0.22
C ILE A 2 8.62 40.95 0.38
N ALA A 3 9.67 41.14 1.17
CA ALA A 3 10.66 40.09 1.36
C ALA A 3 10.07 38.92 2.17
N ASN A 4 10.46 37.69 1.83
CA ASN A 4 9.90 36.48 2.45
C ASN A 4 10.13 36.45 3.98
N GLU A 5 11.25 36.98 4.45
CA GLU A 5 11.57 37.13 5.88
C GLU A 5 10.58 38.05 6.62
N GLN A 6 10.09 39.11 5.96
CA GLN A 6 9.11 40.03 6.54
C GLN A 6 7.72 39.37 6.67
N LEU A 7 7.34 38.54 5.70
CA LEU A 7 6.10 37.76 5.75
C LEU A 7 6.13 36.69 6.87
N ILE A 8 7.28 36.02 7.05
CA ILE A 8 7.47 35.04 8.12
C ILE A 8 7.36 35.72 9.49
N ALA A 9 8.00 36.88 9.68
CA ALA A 9 7.93 37.64 10.93
C ALA A 9 6.51 38.14 11.23
N TYR A 10 5.74 38.47 10.19
CA TYR A 10 4.34 38.89 10.29
C TYR A 10 3.41 37.76 10.76
N VAL A 11 3.47 36.60 10.09
CA VAL A 11 2.63 35.43 10.42
C VAL A 11 3.02 34.80 11.76
N SER A 12 4.31 34.82 12.11
CA SER A 12 4.76 34.30 13.42
C SER A 12 4.50 35.23 14.60
N GLY A 13 3.99 36.45 14.35
CA GLY A 13 3.64 37.43 15.38
C GLY A 13 4.83 38.10 16.06
N THR A 14 6.02 38.06 15.45
CA THR A 14 7.26 38.58 16.04
C THR A 14 7.60 40.01 15.62
N LEU A 15 6.82 40.63 14.73
CA LEU A 15 7.01 42.02 14.30
C LEU A 15 6.59 43.03 15.38
N ALA A 16 7.34 44.13 15.47
CA ALA A 16 6.94 45.27 16.28
C ALA A 16 5.68 45.92 15.70
N ALA A 17 4.79 46.46 16.56
CA ALA A 17 3.49 46.98 16.15
C ALA A 17 3.56 48.02 15.00
N GLN A 18 4.58 48.89 15.04
CA GLN A 18 4.79 49.95 14.05
C GLN A 18 5.28 49.43 12.69
N GLU A 19 5.99 48.29 12.67
CA GLU A 19 6.46 47.62 11.46
C GLU A 19 5.36 46.75 10.85
N ARG A 20 4.54 46.15 11.72
CA ARG A 20 3.36 45.39 11.34
C ARG A 20 2.35 46.25 10.58
N GLU A 21 2.03 47.43 11.11
CA GLU A 21 1.05 48.34 10.51
C GLU A 21 1.50 48.83 9.11
N ARG A 22 2.80 49.12 8.94
CA ARG A 22 3.39 49.44 7.62
C ARG A 22 3.36 48.26 6.65
N LEU A 23 3.54 47.04 7.13
CA LEU A 23 3.51 45.84 6.30
C LEU A 23 2.08 45.47 5.89
N GLU A 24 1.09 45.71 6.75
CA GLU A 24 -0.33 45.53 6.46
C GLU A 24 -0.80 46.49 5.36
N GLU A 25 -0.35 47.75 5.36
CA GLU A 25 -0.59 48.70 4.26
C GLU A 25 0.05 48.24 2.93
N GLN A 26 1.25 47.63 2.98
CA GLN A 26 1.93 47.10 1.79
C GLN A 26 1.27 45.83 1.26
N LEU A 27 0.81 44.95 2.15
CA LEU A 27 0.09 43.71 1.82
C LEU A 27 -1.24 43.99 1.13
N ALA A 28 -1.93 45.08 1.49
CA ALA A 28 -3.17 45.49 0.84
C ALA A 28 -3.00 45.82 -0.66
N GLY A 29 -1.79 46.14 -1.10
CA GLY A 29 -1.47 46.46 -2.50
C GLY A 29 -0.82 45.32 -3.31
N ASP A 30 -0.55 44.16 -2.71
CA ASP A 30 0.18 43.05 -3.34
C ASP A 30 -0.60 41.73 -3.19
N GLU A 31 -1.48 41.43 -4.16
CA GLU A 31 -2.36 40.25 -4.16
C GLU A 31 -1.60 38.92 -4.07
N ALA A 32 -0.38 38.83 -4.60
CA ALA A 32 0.41 37.61 -4.55
C ALA A 32 0.93 37.35 -3.13
N ALA A 33 1.41 38.40 -2.45
CA ALA A 33 1.80 38.32 -1.05
C ALA A 33 0.61 38.02 -0.14
N LEU A 34 -0.57 38.61 -0.41
CA LEU A 34 -1.79 38.35 0.34
C LEU A 34 -2.24 36.88 0.23
N ARG A 35 -2.16 36.29 -0.98
CA ARG A 35 -2.45 34.86 -1.18
C ARG A 35 -1.50 33.97 -0.39
N SER A 36 -0.21 34.28 -0.37
CA SER A 36 0.78 33.52 0.40
C SER A 36 0.49 33.55 1.90
N VAL A 37 0.11 34.72 2.45
CA VAL A 37 -0.28 34.85 3.87
C VAL A 37 -1.55 34.05 4.18
N VAL A 38 -2.55 34.06 3.30
CA VAL A 38 -3.81 33.31 3.48
C VAL A 38 -3.60 31.79 3.36
N GLU A 39 -2.76 31.33 2.43
CA GLU A 39 -2.38 29.92 2.32
C GLU A 39 -1.62 29.46 3.55
N GLN A 40 -0.76 30.30 4.09
CA GLN A 40 0.00 29.99 5.30
C GLN A 40 -0.90 29.92 6.54
N GLU A 41 -1.83 30.86 6.74
CA GLU A 41 -2.83 30.78 7.83
C GLU A 41 -3.76 29.55 7.70
N ARG A 42 -4.12 29.15 6.48
CA ARG A 42 -4.87 27.90 6.24
C ARG A 42 -4.07 26.66 6.62
N LEU A 43 -2.79 26.63 6.27
CA LEU A 43 -1.88 25.56 6.64
C LEU A 43 -1.72 25.50 8.16
N ASP A 44 -1.58 26.66 8.81
CA ASP A 44 -1.44 26.79 10.26
C ASP A 44 -2.73 26.37 10.99
N ALA A 45 -3.91 26.70 10.46
CA ALA A 45 -5.19 26.22 10.97
C ALA A 45 -5.34 24.70 10.80
N ALA A 46 -4.88 24.13 9.68
CA ALA A 46 -4.87 22.69 9.45
C ALA A 46 -3.89 21.97 10.40
N LEU A 47 -2.70 22.53 10.62
CA LEU A 47 -1.71 22.02 11.58
C LEU A 47 -2.23 22.11 13.02
N ARG A 48 -2.89 23.22 13.41
CA ARG A 48 -3.55 23.36 14.72
C ARG A 48 -4.66 22.33 14.91
N ALA A 49 -5.42 22.02 13.86
CA ALA A 49 -6.46 21.00 13.87
C ALA A 49 -5.90 19.57 13.95
N MET A 50 -4.72 19.32 13.37
CA MET A 50 -4.09 17.99 13.33
C MET A 50 -3.26 17.65 14.57
N PHE A 51 -2.59 18.62 15.21
CA PHE A 51 -1.50 18.29 16.16
C PHE A 51 -1.64 18.81 17.59
N GLY A 52 -2.69 19.56 17.96
CA GLY A 52 -2.87 19.93 19.37
C GLY A 52 -1.76 20.83 19.95
N GLY A 53 -1.29 20.53 21.18
CA GLY A 53 -0.75 21.48 22.17
C GLY A 53 0.57 22.22 21.85
N ALA A 54 0.91 23.21 22.69
CA ALA A 54 1.99 24.18 22.46
C ALA A 54 3.41 23.60 22.29
N ALA A 55 3.68 22.43 22.88
CA ALA A 55 5.00 21.78 22.82
C ALA A 55 5.24 21.06 21.48
N GLU A 56 4.22 20.39 20.93
CA GLU A 56 4.26 19.75 19.61
C GLU A 56 4.36 20.81 18.50
N ARG A 57 3.79 22.00 18.74
CA ARG A 57 3.90 23.14 17.83
C ARG A 57 5.33 23.67 17.66
N GLU A 58 6.13 23.77 18.72
CA GLU A 58 7.51 24.27 18.60
C GLU A 58 8.47 23.26 17.94
N GLN A 59 8.26 21.95 18.12
CA GLN A 59 9.02 20.92 17.42
C GLN A 59 8.73 20.91 15.91
N VAL A 60 7.46 21.05 15.53
CA VAL A 60 7.05 21.12 14.13
C VAL A 60 7.50 22.43 13.49
N LYS A 61 7.45 23.56 14.21
CA LYS A 61 7.95 24.86 13.74
C LYS A 61 9.45 24.81 13.42
N ARG A 62 10.25 24.12 14.25
CA ARG A 62 11.68 23.90 13.98
C ARG A 62 11.91 23.01 12.77
N ALA A 63 11.18 21.90 12.65
CA ALA A 63 11.29 21.01 11.49
C ALA A 63 10.91 21.73 10.18
N ILE A 64 9.90 22.59 10.22
CA ILE A 64 9.48 23.40 9.06
C ILE A 64 10.50 24.49 8.74
N LEU A 65 11.09 25.16 9.74
CA LEU A 65 12.18 26.14 9.54
C LEU A 65 13.43 25.49 8.94
N GLU A 66 13.74 24.25 9.27
CA GLU A 66 14.82 23.48 8.63
C GLU A 66 14.49 23.17 7.16
N VAL A 67 13.26 22.75 6.84
CA VAL A 67 12.79 22.55 5.46
C VAL A 67 12.84 23.84 4.63
N VAL A 68 12.44 24.98 5.21
CA VAL A 68 12.44 26.29 4.53
C VAL A 68 13.87 26.83 4.33
N SER A 69 14.84 26.40 5.15
CA SER A 69 16.26 26.77 5.00
C SER A 69 17.00 26.03 3.87
N GLY A 70 16.32 25.17 3.10
CA GLY A 70 16.83 24.59 1.86
C GLY A 70 17.61 23.28 2.00
N THR A 71 17.48 22.56 3.13
CA THR A 71 18.10 21.23 3.31
C THR A 71 17.21 20.13 2.73
N SER A 72 17.80 19.11 2.10
CA SER A 72 17.03 18.10 1.36
C SER A 72 16.25 17.15 2.29
N TYR A 73 15.09 16.67 1.82
CA TYR A 73 14.23 15.70 2.52
C TYR A 73 14.96 14.47 3.07
N GLN A 74 16.04 14.03 2.41
CA GLN A 74 16.85 12.89 2.85
C GLN A 74 17.76 13.20 4.04
N GLU A 75 18.26 14.43 4.17
CA GLU A 75 19.08 14.84 5.31
C GLU A 75 18.21 15.06 6.56
N ILE A 76 16.99 15.59 6.40
CA ILE A 76 16.01 15.74 7.47
C ILE A 76 15.45 14.36 7.90
N LYS A 77 15.16 13.47 6.94
CA LYS A 77 14.84 12.06 7.24
C LYS A 77 16.00 11.40 7.97
N SER A 78 17.25 11.66 7.61
CA SER A 78 18.42 11.09 8.28
C SER A 78 18.67 11.68 9.67
N SER A 79 18.43 12.98 9.91
CA SER A 79 18.61 13.62 11.23
C SER A 79 17.51 13.17 12.20
N VAL A 80 16.25 13.19 11.76
CA VAL A 80 15.11 12.71 12.55
C VAL A 80 15.18 11.20 12.75
N MET A 81 15.70 10.43 11.77
CA MET A 81 15.95 8.98 11.93
C MET A 81 17.23 8.66 12.70
N HIS A 82 18.26 9.50 12.72
CA HIS A 82 19.51 9.22 13.44
C HIS A 82 19.35 9.48 14.95
N ASP A 83 18.54 10.46 15.34
CA ASP A 83 18.22 10.70 16.75
C ASP A 83 17.20 9.68 17.31
N ILE A 84 16.43 9.01 16.44
CA ILE A 84 15.45 7.98 16.82
C ILE A 84 16.02 6.55 16.60
N VAL A 85 16.97 6.37 15.69
CA VAL A 85 17.44 5.06 15.22
C VAL A 85 18.93 5.08 14.82
N ALA A 86 19.84 5.00 15.79
CA ALA A 86 21.02 4.12 15.67
C ALA A 86 21.72 3.92 17.04
N PRO A 87 22.35 2.75 17.30
CA PRO A 87 22.35 1.50 16.53
C PRO A 87 21.65 0.35 17.28
N CYS A 88 20.74 -0.36 16.61
CA CYS A 88 20.22 -1.64 17.11
C CYS A 88 20.67 -2.77 16.18
N PHE A 89 21.65 -3.52 16.68
CA PHE A 89 21.78 -4.98 16.65
C PHE A 89 21.63 -5.72 15.32
N SER A 90 22.77 -6.24 14.84
CA SER A 90 22.83 -7.39 13.94
C SER A 90 22.45 -8.66 14.69
N PHE A 91 21.52 -9.44 14.13
CA PHE A 91 21.02 -10.72 14.67
C PHE A 91 22.12 -11.78 14.85
N ARG A 92 23.30 -11.58 14.24
CA ARG A 92 24.46 -12.49 14.30
C ARG A 92 25.24 -12.40 15.60
N ASP A 93 25.24 -11.25 16.28
CA ASP A 93 26.04 -11.00 17.48
C ASP A 93 25.36 -11.51 18.78
N TRP A 94 24.05 -11.73 18.75
CA TRP A 94 23.26 -12.14 19.92
C TRP A 94 23.46 -13.62 20.31
N LEU A 95 23.88 -14.49 19.39
CA LEU A 95 24.14 -15.92 19.68
C LEU A 95 25.56 -16.21 20.20
N ALA A 96 26.49 -15.26 20.16
CA ALA A 96 27.90 -15.49 20.53
C ALA A 96 28.27 -15.04 21.96
N GLY A 97 27.37 -14.38 22.69
CA GLY A 97 27.68 -13.66 23.93
C GLY A 97 27.48 -14.43 25.24
N TRP A 98 27.81 -15.72 25.32
CA TRP A 98 27.90 -16.46 26.60
C TRP A 98 29.31 -17.00 26.79
N ARG A 99 30.26 -16.12 27.11
CA ARG A 99 31.56 -16.46 27.75
C ARG A 99 32.36 -15.20 28.08
N GLY A 100 32.70 -15.04 29.36
CA GLY A 100 33.83 -14.21 29.80
C GLY A 100 33.46 -13.03 30.69
N VAL A 101 33.46 -13.28 32.01
CA VAL A 101 33.51 -12.26 33.06
C VAL A 101 34.98 -11.94 33.39
N LEU A 102 35.21 -10.71 33.88
CA LEU A 102 36.33 -10.19 34.70
C LEU A 102 37.44 -9.39 33.96
N ALA A 103 37.57 -8.10 34.27
CA ALA A 103 38.53 -7.59 35.28
C ALA A 103 38.69 -6.05 35.26
N GLY A 104 38.63 -5.42 36.45
CA GLY A 104 39.35 -4.20 36.88
C GLY A 104 38.94 -2.84 36.26
N GLY A 105 38.77 -1.73 36.97
CA GLY A 105 39.01 -1.43 38.39
C GLY A 105 39.01 0.09 38.61
N LEU A 106 38.23 0.54 39.60
CA LEU A 106 38.57 1.57 40.60
C LEU A 106 38.92 3.02 40.16
N ALA A 107 38.24 3.58 39.17
CA ALA A 107 38.11 5.05 39.04
C ALA A 107 36.65 5.56 38.94
N ALA A 108 35.66 4.66 38.82
CA ALA A 108 34.26 5.00 38.52
C ALA A 108 33.36 5.26 39.74
N ALA A 109 33.81 4.93 40.96
CA ALA A 109 32.94 4.92 42.14
C ALA A 109 32.58 6.32 42.67
N ALA A 110 33.44 7.34 42.48
CA ALA A 110 33.19 8.69 42.99
C ALA A 110 32.21 9.50 42.11
N CYS A 111 32.25 9.32 40.79
CA CYS A 111 31.32 9.98 39.86
C CYS A 111 29.92 9.33 39.88
N ALA A 112 29.83 8.03 40.12
CA ALA A 112 28.55 7.32 40.20
C ALA A 112 27.73 7.73 41.43
N ALA A 113 28.36 8.00 42.57
CA ALA A 113 27.66 8.39 43.80
C ALA A 113 27.02 9.79 43.70
N LEU A 114 27.70 10.74 43.03
CA LEU A 114 27.19 12.10 42.86
C LEU A 114 26.08 12.18 41.80
N ALA A 115 26.18 11.38 40.74
CA ALA A 115 25.14 11.25 39.72
C ALA A 115 23.87 10.56 40.27
N PHE A 116 24.02 9.61 41.21
CA PHE A 116 22.89 8.89 41.82
C PHE A 116 22.08 9.75 42.79
N LEU A 117 22.70 10.75 43.44
CA LEU A 117 22.04 11.66 44.37
C LEU A 117 21.27 12.81 43.68
N LEU A 118 21.65 13.16 42.45
CA LEU A 118 21.10 14.31 41.71
C LEU A 118 20.22 13.92 40.51
N TRP A 119 20.07 12.62 40.22
CA TRP A 119 19.17 12.14 39.18
C TRP A 119 17.70 12.19 39.66
N PRO A 120 16.75 12.75 38.90
CA PRO A 120 15.33 12.66 39.23
C PRO A 120 14.99 11.18 39.37
N ARG A 121 14.50 10.77 40.55
CA ARG A 121 14.14 9.37 40.78
C ARG A 121 13.19 8.97 39.65
N PRO A 122 13.52 7.94 38.84
CA PRO A 122 12.54 7.42 37.90
C PRO A 122 11.31 7.09 38.74
N GLU A 123 10.14 7.55 38.31
CA GLU A 123 8.90 6.99 38.82
C GLU A 123 9.10 5.48 38.79
N THR A 124 9.10 4.86 39.96
CA THR A 124 9.08 3.42 40.08
C THR A 124 7.84 3.00 39.30
N VAL A 125 8.05 2.52 38.07
CA VAL A 125 7.03 1.83 37.32
C VAL A 125 6.59 0.71 38.25
N SER A 126 5.42 0.90 38.84
CA SER A 126 4.85 -0.06 39.76
C SER A 126 4.80 -1.41 39.04
N PRO A 127 5.05 -2.54 39.73
CA PRO A 127 4.81 -3.85 39.15
C PRO A 127 3.39 -3.86 38.59
N ILE A 128 3.31 -4.20 37.31
CA ILE A 128 2.19 -3.98 36.40
C ILE A 128 0.89 -4.50 37.04
N GLN A 129 -0.15 -3.67 37.16
CA GLN A 129 -1.52 -4.20 37.29
C GLN A 129 -1.87 -4.86 35.95
N PHE A 130 -1.75 -6.18 35.90
CA PHE A 130 -1.44 -6.96 34.69
C PHE A 130 -2.41 -6.80 33.51
N ALA A 131 -3.70 -7.03 33.71
CA ALA A 131 -4.75 -6.63 32.80
C ALA A 131 -6.09 -6.83 33.50
N ARG A 132 -7.16 -6.21 33.00
CA ARG A 132 -8.51 -6.45 33.51
C ARG A 132 -9.51 -6.66 32.40
N LEU A 133 -10.49 -7.50 32.67
CA LEU A 133 -11.70 -7.59 31.86
C LEU A 133 -12.60 -6.41 32.21
N SER A 134 -12.83 -5.52 31.27
CA SER A 134 -13.69 -4.34 31.45
C SER A 134 -15.13 -4.58 31.02
N SER A 135 -15.35 -5.56 30.14
CA SER A 135 -16.68 -6.00 29.71
C SER A 135 -16.62 -7.46 29.27
N VAL A 136 -17.60 -8.25 29.69
CA VAL A 136 -17.79 -9.67 29.41
C VAL A 136 -19.24 -9.87 29.02
N ARG A 137 -19.47 -10.44 27.84
CA ARG A 137 -20.80 -10.82 27.36
C ARG A 137 -20.84 -12.31 27.02
N ASN A 138 -21.87 -12.99 27.51
CA ASN A 138 -22.10 -14.43 27.34
C ASN A 138 -20.91 -15.27 27.86
N ALA A 139 -20.72 -16.47 27.30
CA ALA A 139 -19.73 -17.44 27.75
C ALA A 139 -18.30 -16.97 27.47
N VAL A 140 -17.62 -16.48 28.51
CA VAL A 140 -16.19 -16.16 28.50
C VAL A 140 -15.53 -16.87 29.68
N VAL A 141 -14.40 -17.49 29.43
CA VAL A 141 -13.64 -18.29 30.39
C VAL A 141 -12.21 -17.76 30.46
N VAL A 142 -11.68 -17.64 31.67
CA VAL A 142 -10.25 -17.43 31.91
C VAL A 142 -9.64 -18.79 32.24
N VAL A 143 -8.63 -19.20 31.47
CA VAL A 143 -7.87 -20.42 31.66
C VAL A 143 -6.55 -20.05 32.31
N ARG A 144 -6.24 -20.72 33.41
CA ARG A 144 -5.00 -20.61 34.17
C ARG A 144 -4.40 -22.00 34.40
N ASP A 145 -3.16 -22.04 34.86
CA ASP A 145 -2.47 -23.29 35.19
C ASP A 145 -3.23 -24.13 36.25
N ASP A 146 -4.03 -23.50 37.11
CA ASP A 146 -4.82 -24.14 38.17
C ASP A 146 -6.27 -24.46 37.77
N GLY A 147 -6.72 -24.08 36.57
CA GLY A 147 -8.04 -24.45 36.04
C GLY A 147 -8.72 -23.41 35.15
N GLU A 148 -9.97 -23.68 34.81
CA GLU A 148 -10.82 -22.80 34.00
C GLU A 148 -11.89 -22.12 34.86
N PHE A 149 -12.03 -20.80 34.72
CA PHE A 149 -12.93 -19.98 35.53
C PHE A 149 -13.86 -19.15 34.63
N ALA A 150 -15.15 -19.12 34.95
CA ALA A 150 -16.07 -18.21 34.28
C ALA A 150 -15.67 -16.75 34.53
N ALA A 151 -15.49 -15.99 33.46
CA ALA A 151 -15.05 -14.60 33.53
C ALA A 151 -16.20 -13.67 33.97
N LYS A 152 -15.84 -12.58 34.66
CA LYS A 152 -16.77 -11.52 35.08
C LYS A 152 -16.19 -10.15 34.78
N ASP A 153 -17.05 -9.15 34.67
CA ASP A 153 -16.63 -7.76 34.58
C ASP A 153 -15.78 -7.37 35.79
N GLY A 154 -14.66 -6.68 35.53
CA GLY A 154 -13.67 -6.29 36.51
C GLY A 154 -12.67 -7.38 36.89
N ALA A 155 -12.78 -8.61 36.35
CA ALA A 155 -11.83 -9.68 36.67
C ALA A 155 -10.39 -9.29 36.28
N VAL A 156 -9.47 -9.49 37.22
CA VAL A 156 -8.03 -9.24 37.02
C VAL A 156 -7.42 -10.47 36.36
N LEU A 157 -6.68 -10.24 35.28
CA LEU A 157 -5.93 -11.27 34.56
C LEU A 157 -4.47 -11.24 35.00
N GLN A 158 -3.86 -12.42 35.06
CA GLN A 158 -2.47 -12.62 35.43
C GLN A 158 -1.61 -12.92 34.18
N PRO A 159 -0.29 -12.70 34.24
CA PRO A 159 0.62 -13.17 33.19
C PRO A 159 0.44 -14.67 32.96
N GLY A 160 0.40 -15.08 31.69
CA GLY A 160 0.15 -16.47 31.31
C GLY A 160 -1.34 -16.86 31.19
N ASP A 161 -2.28 -16.09 31.75
CA ASP A 161 -3.72 -16.34 31.61
C ASP A 161 -4.12 -16.37 30.13
N ALA A 162 -5.05 -17.27 29.77
CA ALA A 162 -5.73 -17.24 28.49
C ALA A 162 -7.21 -16.87 28.65
N VAL A 163 -7.70 -15.95 27.83
CA VAL A 163 -9.11 -15.55 27.75
C VAL A 163 -9.71 -16.26 26.54
N ARG A 164 -10.65 -17.18 26.79
CA ARG A 164 -11.40 -17.91 25.77
C ARG A 164 -12.84 -17.40 25.70
N VAL A 165 -13.23 -16.90 24.54
CA VAL A 165 -14.55 -16.36 24.24
C VAL A 165 -15.31 -17.36 23.37
N GLY A 166 -16.46 -17.84 23.85
CA GLY A 166 -17.39 -18.68 23.07
C GLY A 166 -18.24 -17.83 22.13
N ASP A 167 -19.57 -17.97 22.19
CA ASP A 167 -20.53 -17.15 21.42
C ASP A 167 -20.78 -15.76 22.07
N GLY A 168 -19.70 -15.13 22.53
CA GLY A 168 -19.72 -13.93 23.36
C GLY A 168 -18.76 -12.85 22.88
N ALA A 169 -18.46 -11.90 23.77
CA ALA A 169 -17.43 -10.89 23.52
C ALA A 169 -16.77 -10.50 24.83
N ALA A 170 -15.50 -10.10 24.78
CA ALA A 170 -14.77 -9.61 25.94
C ALA A 170 -13.95 -8.37 25.59
N THR A 171 -13.71 -7.48 26.55
CA THR A 171 -12.75 -6.38 26.39
C THR A 171 -11.69 -6.42 27.48
N VAL A 172 -10.46 -6.73 27.09
CA VAL A 172 -9.28 -6.71 27.95
C VAL A 172 -8.66 -5.31 27.90
N VAL A 173 -8.36 -4.74 29.06
CA VAL A 173 -7.65 -3.48 29.19
C VAL A 173 -6.33 -3.73 29.91
N LEU A 174 -5.22 -3.39 29.25
CA LEU A 174 -3.88 -3.52 29.81
C LEU A 174 -3.54 -2.31 30.71
N ALA A 175 -2.46 -2.42 31.49
CA ALA A 175 -2.00 -1.37 32.40
C ALA A 175 -1.72 -0.03 31.71
N ASP A 176 -1.21 -0.08 30.48
CA ASP A 176 -0.88 1.10 29.65
C ASP A 176 -2.12 1.72 28.97
N LYS A 177 -3.33 1.26 29.32
CA LYS A 177 -4.61 1.65 28.74
C LYS A 177 -4.85 1.14 27.31
N THR A 178 -3.99 0.27 26.78
CA THR A 178 -4.29 -0.49 25.56
C THR A 178 -5.58 -1.28 25.73
N ARG A 179 -6.48 -1.20 24.76
CA ARG A 179 -7.77 -1.90 24.77
C ARG A 179 -7.80 -2.95 23.69
N LEU A 180 -8.22 -4.15 24.07
CA LEU A 180 -8.28 -5.33 23.23
C LEU A 180 -9.71 -5.88 23.28
N MET A 181 -10.46 -5.72 22.19
CA MET A 181 -11.82 -6.23 22.04
C MET A 181 -11.77 -7.59 21.35
N LEU A 182 -12.17 -8.63 22.07
CA LEU A 182 -12.21 -10.01 21.61
C LEU A 182 -13.62 -10.33 21.12
N ALA A 183 -13.73 -10.77 19.87
CA ALA A 183 -14.97 -11.25 19.31
C ALA A 183 -15.28 -12.68 19.79
N GLU A 184 -16.41 -13.22 19.36
CA GLU A 184 -16.74 -14.62 19.54
C GLU A 184 -15.64 -15.56 18.99
N ARG A 185 -15.55 -16.76 19.55
CA ARG A 185 -14.60 -17.81 19.15
C ARG A 185 -13.14 -17.33 19.15
N THR A 186 -12.81 -16.47 20.10
CA THR A 186 -11.48 -15.88 20.23
C THR A 186 -10.76 -16.44 21.45
N GLU A 187 -9.49 -16.81 21.27
CA GLU A 187 -8.61 -17.24 22.36
C GLU A 187 -7.35 -16.39 22.36
N LEU A 188 -7.20 -15.56 23.40
CA LEU A 188 -6.06 -14.67 23.62
C LEU A 188 -5.31 -15.10 24.87
N LYS A 189 -4.02 -15.43 24.72
CA LYS A 189 -3.12 -15.71 25.84
C LYS A 189 -2.21 -14.53 26.13
N LEU A 190 -2.11 -14.14 27.40
CA LEU A 190 -1.20 -13.11 27.88
C LEU A 190 0.21 -13.70 28.06
N GLY A 191 1.23 -12.97 27.61
CA GLY A 191 2.63 -13.29 27.85
C GLY A 191 3.04 -13.15 29.32
N GLY A 192 4.28 -13.56 29.62
CA GLY A 192 4.85 -13.47 30.97
C GLY A 192 5.34 -12.05 31.33
N ASP A 193 5.65 -11.86 32.62
CA ASP A 193 5.94 -10.59 33.33
C ASP A 193 6.93 -9.59 32.68
N ALA A 194 7.72 -9.99 31.68
CA ALA A 194 8.78 -9.17 31.10
C ALA A 194 8.56 -8.79 29.62
N THR A 195 7.71 -9.50 28.87
CA THR A 195 7.49 -9.24 27.44
C THR A 195 6.07 -8.72 27.25
N ARG A 196 5.91 -7.54 26.63
CA ARG A 196 4.60 -7.04 26.15
C ARG A 196 4.16 -7.90 24.97
N GLU A 197 3.91 -9.16 25.24
CA GLU A 197 3.68 -10.21 24.27
C GLU A 197 2.29 -10.80 24.49
N LEU A 198 1.55 -10.91 23.40
CA LEU A 198 0.23 -11.50 23.37
C LEU A 198 0.24 -12.62 22.33
N GLN A 199 -0.50 -13.68 22.59
CA GLN A 199 -0.70 -14.76 21.62
C GLN A 199 -2.19 -14.84 21.29
N LEU A 200 -2.54 -14.45 20.06
CA LEU A 200 -3.87 -14.66 19.52
C LEU A 200 -3.88 -16.04 18.85
N LEU A 201 -4.37 -17.05 19.58
CA LEU A 201 -4.34 -18.44 19.14
C LEU A 201 -5.40 -18.72 18.07
N ALA A 202 -6.58 -18.09 18.22
CA ALA A 202 -7.69 -18.16 17.27
C ALA A 202 -8.62 -16.96 17.43
N GLY A 203 -9.39 -16.66 16.39
CA GLY A 203 -10.48 -15.69 16.40
C GLY A 203 -10.04 -14.27 16.06
N ARG A 204 -10.85 -13.29 16.46
CA ARG A 204 -10.73 -11.90 16.01
C ARG A 204 -10.54 -10.94 17.20
N LEU A 205 -9.50 -10.13 17.08
CA LEU A 205 -9.12 -9.09 18.03
C LEU A 205 -9.17 -7.72 17.35
N THR A 206 -9.85 -6.75 17.94
CA THR A 206 -9.71 -5.32 17.59
C THR A 206 -8.91 -4.64 18.68
N ALA A 207 -7.82 -3.97 18.32
CA ALA A 207 -6.89 -3.37 19.25
C ALA A 207 -6.77 -1.86 19.02
N SER A 208 -6.87 -1.09 20.10
CA SER A 208 -6.47 0.32 20.18
C SER A 208 -5.29 0.37 21.14
N VAL A 209 -4.08 0.42 20.58
CA VAL A 209 -2.82 0.24 21.30
C VAL A 209 -2.25 1.59 21.68
N ALA A 210 -2.03 1.80 22.98
CA ALA A 210 -1.39 3.01 23.48
C ALA A 210 0.04 3.12 22.91
N LYS A 211 0.55 4.35 22.75
CA LYS A 211 1.90 4.56 22.21
C LYS A 211 2.95 3.85 23.10
N GLN A 212 3.77 3.03 22.46
CA GLN A 212 4.83 2.23 23.05
C GLN A 212 6.18 2.90 22.79
N PRO A 213 7.18 2.72 23.66
CA PRO A 213 8.56 3.05 23.33
C PRO A 213 9.02 2.29 22.07
N ALA A 214 9.78 2.94 21.19
CA ALA A 214 10.21 2.35 19.92
C ALA A 214 11.08 1.09 20.10
N ASP A 215 11.85 1.03 21.19
CA ASP A 215 12.68 -0.12 21.59
C ASP A 215 11.86 -1.26 22.24
N ARG A 216 10.60 -1.02 22.59
CA ARG A 216 9.72 -1.97 23.31
C ARG A 216 8.29 -2.00 22.76
N PRO A 217 8.10 -2.38 21.47
CA PRO A 217 6.78 -2.49 20.87
C PRO A 217 5.96 -3.61 21.51
N LEU A 218 4.63 -3.46 21.46
CA LEU A 218 3.70 -4.57 21.75
C LEU A 218 3.85 -5.61 20.64
N THR A 219 4.06 -6.87 21.02
CA THR A 219 4.17 -7.99 20.08
C THR A 219 2.96 -8.88 20.19
N ILE A 220 2.26 -9.12 19.07
CA ILE A 220 1.15 -10.07 19.00
C ILE A 220 1.54 -11.20 18.06
N ARG A 221 1.59 -12.43 18.58
CA ARG A 221 1.85 -13.64 17.80
C ARG A 221 0.54 -14.34 17.47
N THR A 222 0.45 -14.82 16.25
CA THR A 222 -0.55 -15.79 15.80
C THR A 222 0.16 -17.04 15.30
N PRO A 223 -0.56 -18.11 14.93
CA PRO A 223 0.06 -19.29 14.33
C PRO A 223 0.85 -19.02 13.04
N LEU A 224 0.53 -17.96 12.29
CA LEU A 224 1.12 -17.68 10.97
C LEU A 224 1.85 -16.35 10.86
N ALA A 225 1.75 -15.46 11.86
CA ALA A 225 2.42 -14.17 11.79
C ALA A 225 2.79 -13.61 13.16
N VAL A 226 3.73 -12.66 13.15
CA VAL A 226 4.13 -11.86 14.31
C VAL A 226 3.96 -10.39 13.96
N ALA A 227 3.06 -9.70 14.67
CA ALA A 227 2.84 -8.27 14.53
C ALA A 227 3.56 -7.50 15.64
N ARG A 228 4.32 -6.47 15.28
CA ARG A 228 4.96 -5.52 16.21
C ARG A 228 4.32 -4.14 16.06
N VAL A 229 3.85 -3.61 17.18
CA VAL A 229 2.99 -2.44 17.23
C VAL A 229 3.57 -1.38 18.16
N VAL A 230 3.69 -0.14 17.66
CA VAL A 230 4.18 1.01 18.43
C VAL A 230 3.06 1.93 18.89
N GLY A 231 1.85 1.86 18.29
CA GLY A 231 0.71 2.69 18.68
C GLY A 231 -0.22 2.86 17.49
N THR A 232 -1.23 1.99 17.40
CA THR A 232 -2.07 1.83 16.22
C THR A 232 -3.47 1.41 16.58
N GLU A 233 -4.39 1.66 15.65
CA GLU A 233 -5.70 1.03 15.64
C GLU A 233 -5.75 0.00 14.52
N PHE A 234 -6.09 -1.24 14.86
CA PHE A 234 -6.14 -2.34 13.90
C PHE A 234 -7.08 -3.46 14.32
N THR A 235 -7.49 -4.26 13.34
CA THR A 235 -8.11 -5.57 13.53
C THR A 235 -7.12 -6.67 13.17
N LEU A 236 -6.99 -7.69 14.00
CA LEU A 236 -6.21 -8.90 13.74
C LEU A 236 -7.13 -10.13 13.81
N ASN A 237 -7.13 -10.93 12.75
CA ASN A 237 -7.90 -12.18 12.66
C ASN A 237 -6.92 -13.36 12.52
N ALA A 238 -7.06 -14.37 13.39
CA ALA A 238 -6.30 -15.61 13.35
C ALA A 238 -7.25 -16.78 13.04
N ALA A 239 -7.26 -17.19 11.78
CA ALA A 239 -7.95 -18.39 11.31
C ALA A 239 -6.96 -19.58 11.21
N PRO A 240 -7.44 -20.84 11.16
CA PRO A 240 -6.56 -22.01 11.11
C PRO A 240 -5.56 -22.01 9.95
N ARG A 241 -5.87 -21.31 8.85
CA ARG A 241 -5.05 -21.25 7.63
C ARG A 241 -4.77 -19.83 7.14
N ALA A 242 -5.06 -18.82 7.96
CA ALA A 242 -4.79 -17.43 7.62
C ALA A 242 -4.57 -16.57 8.87
N THR A 243 -3.65 -15.62 8.79
CA THR A 243 -3.63 -14.47 9.70
C THR A 243 -3.76 -13.20 8.89
N ARG A 244 -4.74 -12.37 9.25
CA ARG A 244 -5.01 -11.11 8.56
C ARG A 244 -4.97 -9.95 9.53
N ILE A 245 -4.20 -8.93 9.21
CA ILE A 245 -4.21 -7.65 9.91
C ILE A 245 -4.79 -6.56 9.01
N GLU A 246 -5.65 -5.71 9.55
CA GLU A 246 -6.26 -4.56 8.89
C GLU A 246 -5.98 -3.34 9.77
N VAL A 247 -5.17 -2.39 9.29
CA VAL A 247 -4.74 -1.23 10.06
C VAL A 247 -5.62 -0.05 9.68
N SER A 248 -6.37 0.49 10.64
CA SER A 248 -7.17 1.70 10.42
C SER A 248 -6.34 2.96 10.61
N GLU A 249 -5.43 2.97 11.60
CA GLU A 249 -4.56 4.11 11.89
C GLU A 249 -3.18 3.66 12.40
N GLY A 250 -2.14 4.38 11.99
CA GLY A 250 -0.76 4.16 12.39
C GLY A 250 -0.02 3.17 11.48
N LEU A 251 1.00 2.49 12.03
CA LEU A 251 1.89 1.58 11.29
C LEU A 251 2.16 0.30 12.09
N VAL A 252 1.95 -0.85 11.47
CA VAL A 252 2.27 -2.17 12.06
C VAL A 252 3.29 -2.88 11.20
N LYS A 253 4.35 -3.40 11.82
CA LYS A 253 5.27 -4.31 11.14
C LYS A 253 4.83 -5.74 11.39
N ILE A 254 4.54 -6.48 10.33
CA ILE A 254 4.11 -7.88 10.42
C ILE A 254 5.09 -8.77 9.67
N ALA A 255 5.45 -9.91 10.27
CA ALA A 255 6.33 -10.92 9.70
C ALA A 255 5.64 -12.28 9.67
N HIS A 256 5.88 -13.06 8.62
CA HIS A 256 5.34 -14.41 8.48
C HIS A 256 6.09 -15.40 9.38
N VAL A 257 5.37 -16.36 9.97
CA VAL A 257 5.96 -17.46 10.73
C VAL A 257 6.29 -18.62 9.79
N GLY A 258 7.58 -18.85 9.58
CA GLY A 258 8.09 -19.98 8.78
C GLY A 258 8.40 -19.64 7.31
N VAL A 259 8.10 -18.41 6.88
CA VAL A 259 8.55 -17.84 5.61
C VAL A 259 9.31 -16.55 5.91
N ASP A 260 10.46 -16.33 5.26
CA ASP A 260 11.24 -15.09 5.42
C ASP A 260 10.56 -13.95 4.64
N SER A 261 9.50 -13.41 5.22
CA SER A 261 8.68 -12.36 4.63
C SER A 261 8.17 -11.43 5.72
N ALA A 262 8.35 -10.13 5.52
CA ALA A 262 7.86 -9.09 6.43
C ALA A 262 7.45 -7.85 5.65
N VAL A 263 6.37 -7.21 6.11
CA VAL A 263 5.83 -5.99 5.50
C VAL A 263 5.45 -4.99 6.58
N GLU A 264 5.51 -3.72 6.23
CA GLU A 264 4.92 -2.64 7.02
C GLU A 264 3.53 -2.36 6.47
N VAL A 265 2.54 -2.19 7.37
CA VAL A 265 1.13 -2.00 7.02
C VAL A 265 0.66 -0.70 7.66
N ALA A 266 0.33 0.28 6.83
CA ALA A 266 -0.10 1.60 7.25
C ALA A 266 -1.63 1.70 7.40
N GLY A 267 -2.10 2.80 8.00
CA GLY A 267 -3.53 3.12 8.06
C GLY A 267 -4.19 3.09 6.68
N GLY A 268 -5.30 2.35 6.57
CA GLY A 268 -5.98 2.09 5.29
C GLY A 268 -5.46 0.86 4.54
N GLU A 269 -4.52 0.09 5.10
CA GLU A 269 -3.96 -1.11 4.49
C GLU A 269 -4.28 -2.38 5.29
N PHE A 270 -4.03 -3.53 4.66
CA PHE A 270 -4.06 -4.84 5.29
C PHE A 270 -2.84 -5.66 4.89
N ALA A 271 -2.56 -6.72 5.67
CA ALA A 271 -1.70 -7.82 5.23
C ALA A 271 -2.31 -9.18 5.59
N LEU A 272 -2.00 -10.19 4.77
CA LEU A 272 -2.49 -11.56 4.87
C LEU A 272 -1.32 -12.55 4.82
N ALA A 273 -1.18 -13.37 5.87
CA ALA A 273 -0.28 -14.51 5.94
C ALA A 273 -1.07 -15.81 5.75
N VAL A 274 -0.60 -16.67 4.85
CA VAL A 274 -1.14 -18.02 4.62
C VAL A 274 0.01 -19.05 4.62
N PRO A 275 -0.23 -20.33 4.94
CA PRO A 275 0.85 -21.32 5.03
C PRO A 275 1.69 -21.40 3.75
N GLY A 276 3.01 -21.35 3.89
CA GLY A 276 3.99 -21.58 2.82
C GLY A 276 4.08 -20.50 1.74
N ASN A 277 3.44 -19.35 1.92
CA ASN A 277 3.52 -18.21 0.99
C ASN A 277 3.99 -16.95 1.71
N GLU A 278 4.62 -16.03 0.98
CA GLU A 278 4.95 -14.71 1.50
C GLU A 278 3.71 -13.91 1.91
N LEU A 279 3.90 -12.90 2.76
CA LEU A 279 2.86 -11.97 3.15
C LEU A 279 2.35 -11.20 1.93
N VAL A 280 1.03 -11.11 1.80
CA VAL A 280 0.38 -10.27 0.79
C VAL A 280 -0.19 -9.04 1.48
N ALA A 281 0.26 -7.85 1.08
CA ALA A 281 -0.29 -6.58 1.57
C ALA A 281 -1.17 -5.92 0.50
N GLY A 282 -2.09 -5.05 0.92
CA GLY A 282 -2.94 -4.29 0.01
C GLY A 282 -3.77 -3.24 0.72
N LEU A 283 -4.61 -2.53 -0.03
CA LEU A 283 -5.48 -1.48 0.51
C LEU A 283 -6.79 -2.07 1.04
N LEU A 284 -7.27 -1.51 2.15
CA LEU A 284 -8.60 -1.78 2.64
C LEU A 284 -9.67 -1.25 1.69
N PRO A 285 -10.89 -1.84 1.72
CA PRO A 285 -11.99 -1.33 0.94
C PRO A 285 -12.28 0.14 1.20
N PRO A 286 -12.59 0.93 0.16
CA PRO A 286 -13.27 2.20 0.37
C PRO A 286 -14.57 1.94 1.14
N LYS A 287 -14.97 2.84 2.05
CA LYS A 287 -16.30 2.77 2.67
C LYS A 287 -17.35 2.75 1.55
N GLU A 288 -18.31 1.82 1.64
CA GLU A 288 -19.35 1.66 0.61
C GLU A 288 -20.08 2.99 0.35
N GLN A 289 -20.15 3.38 -0.92
CA GLN A 289 -20.92 4.53 -1.39
C GLN A 289 -21.80 4.05 -2.54
N HIS A 290 -23.12 4.20 -2.41
CA HIS A 290 -24.06 3.89 -3.49
C HIS A 290 -23.86 4.84 -4.67
N ALA A 291 -24.05 4.34 -5.90
CA ALA A 291 -24.00 5.16 -7.09
C ALA A 291 -25.06 6.27 -7.08
N THR A 292 -24.66 7.46 -7.52
CA THR A 292 -25.56 8.60 -7.72
C THR A 292 -25.74 8.86 -9.21
N ALA A 293 -26.89 9.41 -9.60
CA ALA A 293 -27.12 9.84 -10.98
C ALA A 293 -26.02 10.83 -11.41
N GLY A 294 -25.19 10.45 -12.39
CA GLY A 294 -24.02 11.21 -12.85
C GLY A 294 -22.70 10.41 -12.91
N ASP A 295 -22.68 9.19 -12.36
CA ASP A 295 -21.54 8.28 -12.46
C ASP A 295 -21.26 7.87 -13.92
N GLY A 296 -19.99 7.97 -14.34
CA GLY A 296 -19.53 7.72 -15.72
C GLY A 296 -19.52 6.24 -16.15
N ASP A 297 -18.93 5.96 -17.30
CA ASP A 297 -18.79 4.59 -17.82
C ASP A 297 -17.68 3.81 -17.09
N PHE A 298 -18.07 3.05 -16.07
CA PHE A 298 -17.14 2.22 -15.29
C PHE A 298 -16.57 0.99 -16.02
N VAL A 299 -17.09 0.65 -17.20
CA VAL A 299 -16.68 -0.55 -17.95
C VAL A 299 -15.61 -0.20 -18.97
N THR A 300 -15.83 0.83 -19.79
CA THR A 300 -14.86 1.23 -20.83
C THR A 300 -13.92 2.34 -20.41
N ARG A 301 -14.30 3.13 -19.41
CA ARG A 301 -13.49 4.24 -18.93
C ARG A 301 -13.59 4.40 -17.41
N PRO A 302 -13.16 3.37 -16.65
CA PRO A 302 -13.16 3.46 -15.19
C PRO A 302 -12.31 4.65 -14.72
N PHE A 303 -12.53 5.05 -13.46
CA PHE A 303 -11.83 6.12 -12.75
C PHE A 303 -12.32 7.54 -13.08
N SER A 304 -11.99 8.48 -12.20
CA SER A 304 -12.32 9.90 -12.38
C SER A 304 -11.68 10.49 -13.63
N SER A 305 -12.19 11.62 -14.11
CA SER A 305 -11.65 12.30 -15.29
C SER A 305 -10.23 12.85 -15.10
N ASP A 306 -9.85 13.16 -13.86
CA ASP A 306 -8.51 13.61 -13.46
C ASP A 306 -7.56 12.43 -13.13
N SER A 307 -8.04 11.19 -13.24
CA SER A 307 -7.20 10.00 -13.09
C SER A 307 -6.03 10.02 -14.08
N PRO A 308 -4.83 9.51 -13.72
CA PRO A 308 -3.75 9.25 -14.67
C PRO A 308 -4.21 8.41 -15.87
N TRP A 309 -5.17 7.51 -15.69
CA TRP A 309 -5.71 6.67 -16.74
C TRP A 309 -6.56 7.45 -17.75
N ASN A 310 -7.23 8.52 -17.31
CA ASN A 310 -8.16 9.29 -18.14
C ASN A 310 -7.62 10.64 -18.60
N THR A 311 -6.43 11.02 -18.13
CA THR A 311 -5.79 12.30 -18.41
C THR A 311 -4.80 12.17 -19.58
N ALA A 312 -4.99 12.97 -20.64
CA ALA A 312 -4.07 13.01 -21.78
C ALA A 312 -2.68 13.55 -21.39
N ILE A 313 -1.64 13.13 -22.10
CA ILE A 313 -0.22 13.53 -21.93
C ILE A 313 -0.01 15.03 -22.17
N GLY A 314 -0.94 15.73 -22.84
CA GLY A 314 -0.82 17.17 -23.12
C GLY A 314 0.09 17.46 -24.31
N SER A 315 0.21 18.72 -24.71
CA SER A 315 1.00 19.14 -25.88
C SER A 315 2.45 19.50 -25.56
N GLY A 316 2.76 19.83 -24.30
CA GLY A 316 4.09 20.22 -23.84
C GLY A 316 4.92 19.09 -23.23
N ALA A 317 4.53 17.83 -23.45
CA ALA A 317 5.22 16.71 -22.82
C ALA A 317 6.64 16.54 -23.34
N ALA A 318 7.57 16.28 -22.43
CA ALA A 318 8.95 15.93 -22.74
C ALA A 318 9.11 14.41 -22.81
N TYR A 319 10.00 13.96 -23.69
CA TYR A 319 10.26 12.56 -23.94
C TYR A 319 11.75 12.24 -23.78
N ALA A 320 12.05 11.08 -23.20
CA ALA A 320 13.39 10.51 -23.16
C ALA A 320 13.43 9.11 -23.78
N ASP A 321 14.60 8.72 -24.25
CA ASP A 321 14.82 7.36 -24.73
C ASP A 321 14.70 6.34 -23.60
N VAL A 322 14.18 5.16 -23.95
CA VAL A 322 14.21 4.00 -23.07
C VAL A 322 15.66 3.54 -22.90
N GLN A 323 16.12 3.52 -21.66
CA GLN A 323 17.46 3.06 -21.28
C GLN A 323 17.31 1.91 -20.30
N SER A 324 17.79 0.74 -20.70
CA SER A 324 17.77 -0.46 -19.88
C SER A 324 18.83 -1.45 -20.37
N PRO A 325 19.55 -2.15 -19.48
CA PRO A 325 20.50 -3.18 -19.89
C PRO A 325 19.86 -4.38 -20.60
N ALA A 326 18.59 -4.68 -20.31
CA ALA A 326 17.91 -5.87 -20.81
C ALA A 326 16.66 -5.57 -21.65
N LEU A 327 16.04 -4.39 -21.48
CA LEU A 327 14.86 -4.00 -22.27
C LEU A 327 15.28 -3.28 -23.55
N ASP A 328 15.13 -3.96 -24.68
CA ASP A 328 15.25 -3.38 -26.01
C ASP A 328 13.89 -3.38 -26.75
N LEU A 329 13.18 -2.26 -26.76
CA LEU A 329 11.91 -2.14 -27.49
C LEU A 329 12.11 -2.07 -29.01
N ALA A 330 13.24 -1.54 -29.48
CA ALA A 330 13.52 -1.33 -30.90
C ALA A 330 13.82 -2.67 -31.61
N GLY A 331 14.61 -3.54 -30.99
CA GLY A 331 14.97 -4.84 -31.56
C GLY A 331 13.92 -5.94 -31.35
N HIS A 332 13.10 -5.84 -30.30
CA HIS A 332 12.15 -6.90 -29.93
C HIS A 332 10.67 -6.54 -30.10
N GLY A 333 10.32 -5.26 -30.21
CA GLY A 333 8.92 -4.84 -30.41
C GLY A 333 8.00 -5.25 -29.25
N GLY A 334 6.72 -5.44 -29.57
CA GLY A 334 5.71 -5.79 -28.58
C GLY A 334 4.56 -6.63 -29.15
N SER A 335 3.72 -7.13 -28.26
CA SER A 335 2.56 -7.95 -28.60
C SER A 335 1.31 -7.49 -27.87
N VAL A 336 0.16 -7.95 -28.34
CA VAL A 336 -1.12 -7.85 -27.63
C VAL A 336 -1.47 -9.24 -27.14
N ARG A 337 -1.99 -9.33 -25.92
CA ARG A 337 -2.36 -10.59 -25.29
C ARG A 337 -3.84 -10.59 -24.89
N PRO A 338 -4.52 -11.74 -25.01
CA PRO A 338 -5.92 -11.85 -24.60
C PRO A 338 -6.04 -11.70 -23.08
N ALA A 339 -6.73 -10.66 -22.63
CA ALA A 339 -6.97 -10.41 -21.21
C ALA A 339 -7.60 -11.63 -20.52
N SER A 340 -8.46 -12.39 -21.21
CA SER A 340 -9.11 -13.62 -20.73
C SER A 340 -8.16 -14.72 -20.22
N HIS A 341 -6.91 -14.75 -20.70
CA HIS A 341 -5.91 -15.74 -20.27
C HIS A 341 -5.09 -15.27 -19.07
N PHE A 342 -4.85 -13.97 -18.96
CA PHE A 342 -3.93 -13.40 -17.97
C PHE A 342 -4.67 -12.77 -16.79
N ARG A 343 -5.67 -11.94 -17.09
CA ARG A 343 -6.46 -11.13 -16.16
C ARG A 343 -7.90 -10.95 -16.69
N PRO A 344 -8.72 -12.02 -16.71
CA PRO A 344 -10.10 -11.91 -17.18
C PRO A 344 -10.87 -10.88 -16.34
N VAL A 345 -11.67 -10.06 -17.02
CA VAL A 345 -12.53 -9.07 -16.40
C VAL A 345 -13.97 -9.45 -16.70
N PHE A 346 -14.78 -9.57 -15.66
CA PHE A 346 -16.21 -9.86 -15.73
C PHE A 346 -16.98 -8.62 -15.33
N VAL A 347 -18.12 -8.38 -15.97
CA VAL A 347 -19.01 -7.26 -15.64
C VAL A 347 -20.27 -7.83 -15.04
N ALA A 348 -20.59 -7.40 -13.82
CA ALA A 348 -21.80 -7.77 -13.13
C ALA A 348 -23.04 -7.22 -13.87
N LYS A 349 -24.04 -8.06 -14.09
CA LYS A 349 -25.30 -7.65 -14.73
C LYS A 349 -26.48 -7.93 -13.81
N PRO A 350 -27.50 -7.07 -13.76
CA PRO A 350 -28.66 -7.29 -12.88
C PRO A 350 -29.41 -8.62 -13.09
N GLY A 351 -29.29 -9.25 -14.27
CA GLY A 351 -29.89 -10.55 -14.56
C GLY A 351 -29.04 -11.76 -14.14
N ASP A 352 -27.80 -11.55 -13.72
CA ASP A 352 -26.91 -12.62 -13.26
C ASP A 352 -27.23 -13.01 -11.80
N PRO A 353 -26.99 -14.27 -11.39
CA PRO A 353 -27.27 -14.69 -10.03
C PRO A 353 -26.34 -14.02 -9.01
N PRO A 354 -26.84 -13.66 -7.81
CA PRO A 354 -26.00 -13.17 -6.73
C PRO A 354 -24.97 -14.25 -6.35
N THR A 355 -23.70 -13.89 -6.45
CA THR A 355 -22.56 -14.77 -6.20
C THR A 355 -21.76 -14.18 -5.05
N ARG A 356 -21.50 -14.96 -3.99
CA ARG A 356 -20.61 -14.50 -2.91
C ARG A 356 -19.17 -14.60 -3.36
N LEU A 357 -18.39 -13.56 -3.08
CA LEU A 357 -16.94 -13.54 -3.17
C LEU A 357 -16.40 -13.89 -1.79
N VAL A 358 -15.80 -15.06 -1.64
CA VAL A 358 -15.43 -15.61 -0.33
C VAL A 358 -13.91 -15.75 -0.21
N ALA A 359 -13.38 -15.43 0.96
CA ALA A 359 -11.99 -15.69 1.29
C ALA A 359 -11.75 -17.20 1.36
N ARG A 360 -10.72 -17.70 0.68
CA ARG A 360 -10.44 -19.14 0.64
C ARG A 360 -9.98 -19.72 1.98
N TYR A 361 -9.21 -18.93 2.72
CA TYR A 361 -8.55 -19.36 3.96
C TYR A 361 -9.19 -18.78 5.22
N GLU A 362 -10.25 -18.00 5.04
CA GLU A 362 -11.05 -17.40 6.11
C GLU A 362 -12.51 -17.72 5.79
N ASP A 363 -13.33 -18.08 6.78
CA ASP A 363 -14.78 -18.22 6.57
C ASP A 363 -15.43 -16.83 6.55
N ARG A 364 -15.04 -16.02 5.55
CA ARG A 364 -15.39 -14.61 5.42
C ARG A 364 -15.84 -14.29 4.01
N GLU A 365 -17.01 -13.71 3.91
CA GLU A 365 -17.49 -13.07 2.68
C GLU A 365 -16.83 -11.69 2.50
N PHE A 366 -16.28 -11.45 1.32
CA PHE A 366 -15.79 -10.12 0.90
C PHE A 366 -16.94 -9.24 0.39
N ALA A 367 -17.80 -9.80 -0.45
CA ALA A 367 -18.95 -9.12 -1.06
C ALA A 367 -19.91 -10.13 -1.70
N SER A 368 -21.13 -9.69 -2.01
CA SER A 368 -22.09 -10.39 -2.86
C SER A 368 -22.41 -9.56 -4.09
N VAL A 369 -22.14 -10.12 -5.28
CA VAL A 369 -22.17 -9.42 -6.57
C VAL A 369 -22.88 -10.30 -7.60
N PRO A 370 -23.74 -9.76 -8.49
CA PRO A 370 -24.36 -10.57 -9.53
C PRO A 370 -23.33 -10.90 -10.62
N VAL A 371 -22.82 -12.12 -10.63
CA VAL A 371 -21.72 -12.54 -11.54
C VAL A 371 -22.23 -13.59 -12.52
N PRO A 372 -21.88 -13.50 -13.81
CA PRO A 372 -22.24 -14.52 -14.81
C PRO A 372 -21.90 -15.94 -14.36
N THR A 373 -22.78 -16.90 -14.67
CA THR A 373 -22.62 -18.31 -14.26
C THR A 373 -21.43 -18.99 -14.93
N ASP A 374 -21.06 -18.55 -16.12
CA ASP A 374 -19.90 -19.02 -16.89
C ASP A 374 -18.57 -18.38 -16.43
N ALA A 375 -18.61 -17.30 -15.64
CA ALA A 375 -17.42 -16.68 -15.08
C ALA A 375 -16.65 -17.69 -14.21
N LEU A 376 -15.39 -17.95 -14.57
CA LEU A 376 -14.51 -18.93 -13.89
C LEU A 376 -15.10 -20.37 -13.87
N GLY A 377 -16.05 -20.68 -14.76
CA GLY A 377 -16.78 -21.95 -14.80
C GLY A 377 -16.01 -23.14 -15.38
N ASP A 378 -14.78 -22.94 -15.86
CA ASP A 378 -13.90 -23.99 -16.39
C ASP A 378 -13.22 -24.82 -15.29
N GLY A 379 -13.50 -24.51 -14.01
CA GLY A 379 -12.88 -25.15 -12.86
C GLY A 379 -11.39 -24.81 -12.70
N ARG A 380 -10.85 -23.93 -13.55
CA ARG A 380 -9.46 -23.49 -13.48
C ARG A 380 -9.33 -22.39 -12.44
N GLU A 381 -8.32 -22.54 -11.59
CA GLU A 381 -7.92 -21.44 -10.73
C GLU A 381 -7.24 -20.35 -11.55
N ARG A 382 -7.72 -19.12 -11.40
CA ARG A 382 -7.16 -17.95 -12.07
C ARG A 382 -6.27 -17.19 -11.10
N PRO A 383 -4.97 -16.99 -11.42
CA PRO A 383 -4.06 -16.28 -10.53
C PRO A 383 -4.51 -14.84 -10.28
N GLY A 384 -5.21 -14.24 -11.25
CA GLY A 384 -5.90 -12.99 -11.06
C GLY A 384 -7.15 -12.87 -11.94
N CYS A 385 -8.24 -12.31 -11.42
CA CYS A 385 -9.37 -11.83 -12.22
C CYS A 385 -10.00 -10.58 -11.59
N THR A 386 -10.86 -9.89 -12.36
CA THR A 386 -11.61 -8.74 -11.87
C THR A 386 -13.10 -8.94 -12.09
N VAL A 387 -13.92 -8.60 -11.11
CA VAL A 387 -15.38 -8.48 -11.25
C VAL A 387 -15.77 -7.02 -11.07
N ILE A 388 -16.23 -6.36 -12.14
CA ILE A 388 -16.76 -5.00 -12.09
C ILE A 388 -18.21 -5.07 -11.60
N ASP A 389 -18.55 -4.30 -10.59
CA ASP A 389 -19.91 -4.00 -10.17
C ASP A 389 -20.24 -2.53 -10.51
N PRO A 390 -20.79 -2.26 -11.72
CA PRO A 390 -21.11 -0.90 -12.13
C PRO A 390 -22.16 -0.25 -11.24
N ALA A 391 -23.08 -1.02 -10.65
CA ALA A 391 -24.14 -0.50 -9.79
C ALA A 391 -23.58 0.08 -8.48
N ARG A 392 -22.46 -0.46 -8.00
CA ARG A 392 -21.73 0.08 -6.84
C ARG A 392 -20.58 1.02 -7.24
N GLY A 393 -20.13 0.99 -8.48
CA GLY A 393 -18.94 1.72 -8.92
C GLY A 393 -17.66 1.17 -8.26
N VAL A 394 -17.62 -0.16 -8.09
CA VAL A 394 -16.52 -0.89 -7.47
C VAL A 394 -16.09 -2.02 -8.40
N ALA A 395 -14.79 -2.28 -8.49
CA ALA A 395 -14.29 -3.52 -9.07
C ALA A 395 -13.62 -4.37 -8.00
N TYR A 396 -13.88 -5.67 -7.98
CA TYR A 396 -13.29 -6.62 -7.06
C TYR A 396 -12.17 -7.37 -7.77
N GLU A 397 -10.91 -7.12 -7.39
CA GLU A 397 -9.74 -7.82 -7.92
C GLU A 397 -9.42 -9.04 -7.06
N LEU A 398 -9.52 -10.22 -7.66
CA LEU A 398 -9.45 -11.49 -6.96
C LEU A 398 -8.14 -12.22 -7.31
N THR A 399 -7.36 -12.59 -6.30
CA THR A 399 -6.14 -13.40 -6.45
C THR A 399 -6.44 -14.87 -6.22
N ASN A 400 -5.92 -15.75 -7.08
CA ASN A 400 -6.14 -17.20 -7.02
C ASN A 400 -7.63 -17.53 -6.89
N ALA A 401 -8.43 -16.98 -7.80
CA ALA A 401 -9.88 -17.09 -7.80
C ALA A 401 -10.35 -18.37 -8.51
N LYS A 402 -11.39 -19.02 -7.98
CA LYS A 402 -12.03 -20.18 -8.59
C LYS A 402 -13.50 -20.23 -8.20
N ARG A 403 -14.37 -20.52 -9.18
CA ARG A 403 -15.80 -20.77 -8.89
C ARG A 403 -15.95 -22.12 -8.17
N ARG A 404 -16.70 -22.13 -7.07
CA ARG A 404 -17.04 -23.32 -6.26
C ARG A 404 -18.53 -23.30 -5.95
N GLY A 405 -19.29 -24.19 -6.61
CA GLY A 405 -20.75 -24.15 -6.52
C GLY A 405 -21.28 -22.81 -7.01
N GLY A 406 -22.14 -22.16 -6.21
CA GLY A 406 -22.69 -20.84 -6.51
C GLY A 406 -21.73 -19.67 -6.26
N ASP A 407 -20.64 -19.88 -5.53
CA ASP A 407 -19.76 -18.82 -5.04
C ASP A 407 -18.42 -18.77 -5.81
N ILE A 408 -17.68 -17.69 -5.61
CA ILE A 408 -16.29 -17.56 -6.06
C ILE A 408 -15.40 -17.47 -4.84
N GLU A 409 -14.50 -18.44 -4.69
CA GLU A 409 -13.47 -18.42 -3.67
C GLU A 409 -12.20 -17.78 -4.22
N ALA A 410 -11.61 -16.86 -3.46
CA ALA A 410 -10.34 -16.23 -3.80
C ALA A 410 -9.41 -16.20 -2.58
N MET A 411 -8.11 -16.30 -2.80
CA MET A 411 -7.13 -16.09 -1.72
C MET A 411 -7.22 -14.66 -1.17
N LEU A 412 -7.38 -13.70 -2.07
CA LEU A 412 -7.48 -12.29 -1.74
C LEU A 412 -8.52 -11.61 -2.62
N CYS A 413 -9.18 -10.60 -2.07
CA CYS A 413 -10.00 -9.66 -2.80
C CYS A 413 -9.55 -8.23 -2.47
N VAL A 414 -9.21 -7.45 -3.49
CA VAL A 414 -8.90 -6.02 -3.39
C VAL A 414 -10.00 -5.25 -4.13
N PRO A 415 -10.92 -4.59 -3.41
CA PRO A 415 -11.90 -3.73 -4.05
C PRO A 415 -11.27 -2.40 -4.46
N VAL A 416 -11.57 -1.97 -5.68
CA VAL A 416 -11.06 -0.77 -6.33
C VAL A 416 -12.21 0.19 -6.56
N ASN A 417 -12.07 1.43 -6.08
CA ASN A 417 -13.06 2.49 -6.31
C ASN A 417 -12.96 3.00 -7.75
N LEU A 418 -14.01 2.77 -8.54
CA LEU A 418 -14.06 3.18 -9.96
C LEU A 418 -14.39 4.66 -10.15
N ARG A 419 -14.70 5.41 -9.08
CA ARG A 419 -14.79 6.87 -9.07
C ARG A 419 -13.48 7.54 -8.66
N GLY A 420 -12.57 6.76 -8.08
CA GLY A 420 -11.29 7.26 -7.60
C GLY A 420 -10.29 7.45 -8.74
N PRO A 421 -9.04 7.78 -8.40
CA PRO A 421 -7.99 8.03 -9.39
C PRO A 421 -7.47 6.75 -10.07
N GLY A 422 -7.95 5.55 -9.70
CA GLY A 422 -7.43 4.29 -10.22
C GLY A 422 -6.00 4.01 -9.79
N ILE A 423 -5.67 4.39 -8.56
CA ILE A 423 -4.36 4.14 -7.97
C ILE A 423 -4.57 3.30 -6.71
N GLY A 424 -3.73 2.28 -6.52
CA GLY A 424 -3.97 1.24 -5.52
C GLY A 424 -4.73 0.06 -6.14
N GLY A 425 -4.09 -1.11 -6.16
CA GLY A 425 -4.63 -2.32 -6.76
C GLY A 425 -3.70 -3.50 -6.56
N ASN A 426 -4.01 -4.64 -7.16
CA ASN A 426 -3.44 -5.94 -6.81
C ASN A 426 -2.20 -6.36 -7.64
N LEU A 427 -1.71 -5.51 -8.55
CA LEU A 427 -0.51 -5.80 -9.35
C LEU A 427 0.79 -5.49 -8.59
N PHE A 428 1.92 -6.06 -9.03
CA PHE A 428 3.26 -5.73 -8.49
C PHE A 428 3.62 -4.23 -8.54
N SER A 429 2.97 -3.46 -9.41
CA SER A 429 3.11 -2.00 -9.48
C SER A 429 2.23 -1.25 -8.47
N GLY A 430 1.44 -1.94 -7.66
CA GLY A 430 0.40 -1.34 -6.81
C GLY A 430 -0.77 -0.72 -7.60
N LEU A 431 -0.88 -0.99 -8.90
CA LEU A 431 -1.95 -0.47 -9.77
C LEU A 431 -3.07 -1.51 -9.97
N PRO A 432 -4.30 -1.07 -10.31
CA PRO A 432 -5.41 -1.99 -10.58
C PRO A 432 -5.13 -2.92 -11.78
N MET A 433 -5.48 -4.19 -11.61
CA MET A 433 -5.43 -5.22 -12.64
C MET A 433 -6.22 -4.88 -13.91
N MET A 434 -7.37 -4.22 -13.76
CA MET A 434 -8.23 -3.85 -14.88
C MET A 434 -7.81 -2.56 -15.59
N ALA A 435 -7.01 -1.72 -14.92
CA ALA A 435 -6.68 -0.41 -15.45
C ALA A 435 -5.86 -0.53 -16.73
N GLY A 436 -6.27 0.19 -17.77
CA GLY A 436 -5.58 0.22 -19.06
C GLY A 436 -5.70 -1.05 -19.91
N VAL A 437 -6.53 -2.02 -19.53
CA VAL A 437 -6.88 -3.15 -20.41
C VAL A 437 -7.79 -2.64 -21.54
N ILE A 438 -7.42 -2.90 -22.80
CA ILE A 438 -8.24 -2.53 -23.96
C ILE A 438 -9.53 -3.36 -23.92
N ARG A 439 -10.68 -2.70 -23.84
CA ARG A 439 -11.99 -3.32 -23.71
C ARG A 439 -12.57 -3.71 -25.08
N ALA A 440 -13.52 -4.64 -25.07
CA ALA A 440 -14.20 -5.05 -26.29
C ALA A 440 -14.83 -3.83 -27.01
N GLY A 441 -14.59 -3.71 -28.32
CA GLY A 441 -15.07 -2.62 -29.18
C GLY A 441 -14.18 -1.37 -29.23
N GLU A 442 -13.21 -1.19 -28.33
CA GLU A 442 -12.38 0.03 -28.33
C GLU A 442 -11.42 0.13 -29.52
N LEU A 443 -11.03 -1.00 -30.12
CA LEU A 443 -10.19 -1.01 -31.32
C LEU A 443 -10.94 -0.54 -32.58
N GLU A 444 -12.27 -0.44 -32.52
CA GLU A 444 -13.13 0.06 -33.60
C GLU A 444 -13.67 1.46 -33.28
N GLN A 445 -14.05 1.70 -32.02
CA GLN A 445 -14.70 2.93 -31.56
C GLN A 445 -13.71 3.99 -31.07
N GLY A 446 -12.47 3.59 -30.85
CA GLY A 446 -11.38 4.40 -30.37
C GLY A 446 -11.18 4.32 -28.87
N ILE A 447 -9.92 4.11 -28.47
CA ILE A 447 -9.50 4.04 -27.08
C ILE A 447 -9.43 5.47 -26.48
N ARG A 448 -9.94 5.63 -25.27
CA ARG A 448 -10.05 6.94 -24.57
C ARG A 448 -9.38 6.98 -23.19
N HIS A 449 -8.44 6.08 -22.96
CA HIS A 449 -7.69 5.97 -21.72
C HIS A 449 -6.23 5.56 -21.99
N ALA A 450 -5.37 5.70 -20.97
CA ALA A 450 -4.01 5.19 -20.99
C ALA A 450 -4.00 3.66 -20.92
N LEU A 451 -3.08 3.02 -21.63
CA LEU A 451 -3.01 1.56 -21.69
C LEU A 451 -2.21 0.98 -20.53
N CYS A 452 -2.43 -0.29 -20.23
CA CYS A 452 -1.50 -1.07 -19.43
C CYS A 452 -0.47 -1.72 -20.35
N VAL A 453 0.79 -1.69 -19.94
CA VAL A 453 1.85 -2.43 -20.61
C VAL A 453 2.64 -3.22 -19.59
N SER A 454 3.00 -4.44 -19.97
CA SER A 454 3.97 -5.27 -19.25
C SER A 454 5.29 -5.25 -20.00
N VAL A 455 6.40 -5.06 -19.30
CA VAL A 455 7.74 -5.02 -19.91
C VAL A 455 8.63 -6.16 -19.40
N LEU A 456 9.74 -6.44 -20.05
CA LEU A 456 10.68 -7.47 -19.58
C LEU A 456 11.12 -7.18 -18.13
N HIS A 457 11.02 -8.18 -17.25
CA HIS A 457 11.29 -8.03 -15.82
C HIS A 457 12.73 -7.62 -15.52
N ALA A 458 13.70 -8.25 -16.17
CA ALA A 458 15.11 -7.88 -16.08
C ALA A 458 15.40 -6.45 -16.60
N GLY A 459 14.46 -5.89 -17.35
CA GLY A 459 14.54 -4.55 -17.91
C GLY A 459 14.14 -3.43 -16.94
N LEU A 460 13.45 -3.77 -15.85
CA LEU A 460 13.09 -2.82 -14.80
C LEU A 460 14.32 -2.49 -13.95
N ASN A 461 14.42 -1.23 -13.52
CA ASN A 461 15.43 -0.81 -12.56
C ASN A 461 14.88 -0.92 -11.13
N ARG A 462 15.59 -1.66 -10.26
CA ARG A 462 15.21 -1.82 -8.84
C ARG A 462 15.48 -0.61 -7.95
N ARG A 463 16.32 0.32 -8.41
CA ARG A 463 16.73 1.53 -7.69
C ARG A 463 16.03 2.76 -8.28
N GLY A 464 14.72 2.87 -8.07
CA GLY A 464 13.96 4.04 -8.47
C GLY A 464 14.18 5.25 -7.55
N PRO A 465 13.69 6.43 -7.96
CA PRO A 465 13.93 7.69 -7.25
C PRO A 465 13.54 7.67 -5.77
N ASP A 466 12.48 6.92 -5.43
CA ASP A 466 11.96 6.81 -4.07
C ASP A 466 12.50 5.57 -3.32
N GLY A 467 13.56 4.93 -3.82
CA GLY A 467 14.22 3.78 -3.19
C GLY A 467 13.63 2.41 -3.54
N GLY A 468 12.63 2.34 -4.43
CA GLY A 468 12.04 1.10 -4.92
C GLY A 468 11.87 1.06 -6.45
N PRO A 469 11.44 -0.07 -7.04
CA PRO A 469 11.33 -0.26 -8.49
C PRO A 469 10.14 0.45 -9.15
N PHE A 470 9.70 1.60 -8.61
CA PHE A 470 8.47 2.26 -9.02
C PHE A 470 8.64 3.79 -9.11
N VAL A 471 7.79 4.39 -9.95
CA VAL A 471 7.53 5.83 -10.06
C VAL A 471 6.02 6.03 -10.15
N TRP A 472 5.53 7.21 -9.79
CA TRP A 472 4.11 7.54 -9.89
C TRP A 472 3.56 7.29 -11.32
N PRO A 473 2.33 6.73 -11.48
CA PRO A 473 1.36 6.37 -10.44
C PRO A 473 1.60 5.00 -9.82
N GLY A 474 2.62 4.27 -10.29
CA GLY A 474 3.07 3.04 -9.64
C GLY A 474 3.42 3.32 -8.18
N ARG A 475 3.02 2.39 -7.32
CA ARG A 475 3.23 2.45 -5.88
C ARG A 475 3.87 1.17 -5.39
N HIS A 476 4.20 1.16 -4.11
CA HIS A 476 4.80 0.00 -3.49
C HIS A 476 3.83 -1.21 -3.52
N MET A 477 4.41 -2.39 -3.70
CA MET A 477 3.87 -3.69 -3.33
C MET A 477 5.04 -4.54 -2.84
N PRO A 478 4.84 -5.48 -1.89
CA PRO A 478 5.89 -6.42 -1.51
C PRO A 478 6.27 -7.26 -2.75
N ILE A 479 7.46 -7.01 -3.28
CA ILE A 479 8.03 -7.83 -4.34
C ILE A 479 8.99 -8.80 -3.67
N GLU A 480 8.78 -10.10 -3.90
CA GLU A 480 9.67 -11.18 -3.45
C GLU A 480 11.13 -10.79 -3.69
N GLU A 481 12.01 -10.96 -2.70
CA GLU A 481 13.42 -10.53 -2.81
C GLU A 481 14.10 -11.14 -4.05
N LYS A 482 13.76 -12.39 -4.37
CA LYS A 482 14.23 -13.08 -5.58
C LYS A 482 13.78 -12.40 -6.87
N LYS A 483 12.55 -11.89 -6.93
CA LYS A 483 12.05 -11.12 -8.08
C LYS A 483 12.75 -9.77 -8.14
N LEU A 484 12.88 -9.08 -7.00
CA LEU A 484 13.63 -7.82 -6.96
C LEU A 484 15.09 -7.98 -7.39
N ALA A 485 15.73 -9.10 -7.05
CA ALA A 485 17.09 -9.43 -7.46
C ALA A 485 17.22 -9.77 -8.96
N ALA A 486 16.13 -10.16 -9.63
CA ALA A 486 16.11 -10.45 -11.06
C ALA A 486 15.91 -9.20 -11.94
N MET A 487 15.75 -8.02 -11.33
CA MET A 487 15.69 -6.72 -12.01
C MET A 487 17.09 -6.13 -12.22
N GLY A 488 17.21 -5.17 -13.14
CA GLY A 488 18.43 -4.39 -13.34
C GLY A 488 18.70 -3.39 -12.21
N GLU A 489 19.95 -2.92 -12.10
CA GLU A 489 20.35 -1.88 -11.12
C GLU A 489 20.42 -0.46 -11.73
N SER A 490 20.20 -0.35 -13.03
CA SER A 490 20.33 0.88 -13.81
C SER A 490 19.28 0.94 -14.91
N GLY A 491 19.12 2.12 -15.51
CA GLY A 491 18.08 2.40 -16.49
C GLY A 491 16.96 3.26 -15.92
N ASN A 492 16.04 3.66 -16.79
CA ASN A 492 14.99 4.64 -16.49
C ASN A 492 13.57 4.07 -16.62
N ILE A 493 13.44 2.74 -16.56
CA ILE A 493 12.15 2.05 -16.56
C ILE A 493 11.87 1.49 -15.17
N PHE A 494 10.71 1.82 -14.66
CA PHE A 494 10.18 1.39 -13.37
C PHE A 494 8.73 0.97 -13.54
N TYR A 495 8.16 0.31 -12.54
CA TYR A 495 6.70 0.23 -12.46
C TYR A 495 6.11 1.65 -12.38
N GLY A 496 5.00 1.88 -13.09
CA GLY A 496 4.37 3.19 -13.22
C GLY A 496 5.03 4.13 -14.23
N THR A 497 6.17 3.77 -14.85
CA THR A 497 6.72 4.56 -15.96
C THR A 497 5.68 4.69 -17.08
N ARG A 498 5.48 5.91 -17.58
CA ARG A 498 4.57 6.18 -18.70
C ARG A 498 5.34 6.13 -20.02
N LEU A 499 5.08 5.12 -20.82
CA LEU A 499 5.57 4.99 -22.19
C LEU A 499 4.59 5.62 -23.17
N ALA A 500 5.08 6.34 -24.16
CA ALA A 500 4.23 7.01 -25.14
C ALA A 500 4.94 7.18 -26.47
N LEU A 501 4.16 7.41 -27.52
CA LEU A 501 4.69 7.94 -28.76
C LEU A 501 4.79 9.47 -28.65
N PRO A 502 5.85 10.10 -29.18
CA PRO A 502 5.89 11.55 -29.34
C PRO A 502 4.65 12.04 -30.09
N ARG A 503 4.05 13.13 -29.60
CA ARG A 503 2.79 13.65 -30.13
C ARG A 503 2.89 14.14 -31.58
N ASP A 504 4.07 14.60 -31.97
CA ASP A 504 4.43 15.10 -33.30
C ASP A 504 4.84 14.00 -34.28
N LEU A 505 4.98 12.75 -33.82
CA LEU A 505 5.26 11.61 -34.69
C LEU A 505 4.09 11.36 -35.64
N ASP A 506 4.32 11.38 -36.95
CA ASP A 506 3.32 10.98 -37.94
C ASP A 506 3.16 9.45 -37.92
N LEU A 507 2.01 8.97 -37.43
CA LEU A 507 1.70 7.55 -37.32
C LEU A 507 1.77 6.80 -38.66
N LYS A 508 1.56 7.48 -39.79
CA LYS A 508 1.66 6.87 -41.12
C LYS A 508 3.07 6.34 -41.40
N THR A 509 4.10 6.99 -40.84
CA THR A 509 5.49 6.58 -40.97
C THR A 509 5.79 5.24 -40.29
N LEU A 510 4.94 4.79 -39.36
CA LEU A 510 5.06 3.50 -38.67
C LEU A 510 4.50 2.34 -39.50
N GLY A 511 3.82 2.59 -40.62
CA GLY A 511 3.27 1.55 -41.47
C GLY A 511 2.13 0.76 -40.80
N VAL A 512 1.32 1.44 -39.99
CA VAL A 512 0.10 0.92 -39.34
C VAL A 512 -1.20 1.42 -39.98
N GLY A 513 -1.11 2.20 -41.07
CA GLY A 513 -2.25 2.78 -41.76
C GLY A 513 -2.81 4.02 -41.05
N ASP A 514 -4.07 4.33 -41.35
CA ASP A 514 -4.85 5.45 -40.80
C ASP A 514 -6.13 4.98 -40.06
N SER A 515 -6.28 3.67 -39.91
CA SER A 515 -7.43 3.02 -39.27
C SER A 515 -7.07 1.59 -38.84
N GLY A 516 -7.91 1.01 -37.99
CA GLY A 516 -7.79 -0.38 -37.53
C GLY A 516 -7.04 -0.55 -36.20
N PRO A 517 -6.90 -1.80 -35.72
CA PRO A 517 -6.43 -2.10 -34.37
C PRO A 517 -5.09 -1.48 -33.97
N ALA A 518 -4.05 -1.65 -34.79
CA ALA A 518 -2.72 -1.13 -34.49
C ALA A 518 -2.67 0.40 -34.55
N PHE A 519 -3.43 1.01 -35.47
CA PHE A 519 -3.57 2.46 -35.55
C PHE A 519 -4.26 3.02 -34.29
N GLU A 520 -5.34 2.41 -33.82
CA GLU A 520 -6.03 2.87 -32.60
C GLU A 520 -5.16 2.74 -31.35
N ILE A 521 -4.37 1.67 -31.24
CA ILE A 521 -3.36 1.52 -30.18
C ILE A 521 -2.31 2.64 -30.29
N ALA A 522 -1.79 2.92 -31.48
CA ALA A 522 -0.81 3.99 -31.69
C ALA A 522 -1.38 5.38 -31.35
N ARG A 523 -2.62 5.67 -31.75
CA ARG A 523 -3.33 6.90 -31.42
C ARG A 523 -3.52 7.05 -29.91
N ALA A 524 -3.91 5.98 -29.22
CA ALA A 524 -4.02 5.97 -27.76
C ALA A 524 -2.66 6.24 -27.08
N LEU A 525 -1.59 5.64 -27.60
CA LEU A 525 -0.22 5.83 -27.09
C LEU A 525 0.32 7.26 -27.29
N GLN A 526 -0.15 8.00 -28.31
CA GLN A 526 0.16 9.42 -28.47
C GLN A 526 -0.63 10.30 -27.50
N ILE A 527 -1.92 10.02 -27.30
CA ILE A 527 -2.82 10.88 -26.52
C ILE A 527 -2.65 10.63 -25.02
N TYR A 528 -2.65 9.36 -24.61
CA TYR A 528 -2.68 8.92 -23.23
C TYR A 528 -1.46 8.08 -22.82
N GLY A 529 -0.75 7.47 -23.76
CA GLY A 529 0.39 6.60 -23.44
C GLY A 529 -0.03 5.30 -22.74
N ALA A 530 0.94 4.61 -22.16
CA ALA A 530 0.78 3.36 -21.45
C ALA A 530 1.62 3.34 -20.17
N TYR A 531 1.03 2.88 -19.07
CA TYR A 531 1.74 2.71 -17.81
C TYR A 531 2.32 1.30 -17.68
N VAL A 532 3.57 1.21 -17.24
CA VAL A 532 4.22 -0.07 -16.91
C VAL A 532 3.58 -0.64 -15.65
N THR A 533 2.63 -1.55 -15.80
CA THR A 533 1.82 -2.08 -14.69
C THR A 533 2.32 -3.43 -14.18
N HIS A 534 3.03 -4.16 -15.02
CA HIS A 534 3.47 -5.52 -14.73
C HIS A 534 4.74 -5.84 -15.49
N SER A 535 5.30 -7.02 -15.24
CA SER A 535 6.50 -7.48 -15.92
C SER A 535 6.33 -8.88 -16.46
N ILE A 536 7.00 -9.18 -17.57
CA ILE A 536 7.07 -10.52 -18.13
C ILE A 536 8.45 -11.13 -17.84
N PRO A 537 8.52 -12.44 -17.50
CA PRO A 537 9.80 -13.11 -17.31
C PRO A 537 10.52 -13.26 -18.65
N THR A 538 11.84 -13.45 -18.60
CA THR A 538 12.62 -13.88 -19.76
C THR A 538 12.17 -15.29 -20.17
N ALA A 539 11.72 -15.43 -21.42
CA ALA A 539 11.34 -16.71 -21.98
C ALA A 539 12.59 -17.51 -22.39
N PRO A 540 12.53 -18.86 -22.36
CA PRO A 540 13.58 -19.69 -22.93
C PRO A 540 13.81 -19.34 -24.41
N ALA A 541 15.06 -19.39 -24.85
CA ALA A 541 15.40 -19.20 -26.26
C ALA A 541 14.65 -20.23 -27.13
N ARG A 542 14.13 -19.77 -28.27
CA ARG A 542 13.44 -20.60 -29.27
C ARG A 542 13.93 -20.20 -30.65
N ASP A 543 14.24 -21.19 -31.48
CA ASP A 543 14.75 -20.93 -32.83
C ASP A 543 13.79 -20.08 -33.65
N GLY A 544 14.32 -19.01 -34.25
CA GLY A 544 13.56 -18.11 -35.12
C GLY A 544 12.52 -17.22 -34.43
N TRP A 545 12.31 -17.33 -33.12
CA TRP A 545 11.36 -16.50 -32.37
C TRP A 545 12.09 -15.56 -31.42
N LYS A 546 11.79 -14.25 -31.54
CA LYS A 546 12.23 -13.23 -30.59
C LYS A 546 11.09 -12.90 -29.64
N GLN A 547 11.35 -12.98 -28.34
CA GLN A 547 10.39 -12.58 -27.32
C GLN A 547 10.09 -11.07 -27.45
N PRO A 548 8.81 -10.67 -27.57
CA PRO A 548 8.43 -9.27 -27.48
C PRO A 548 8.71 -8.71 -26.09
N HIS A 549 9.25 -7.50 -26.04
CA HIS A 549 9.69 -6.86 -24.80
C HIS A 549 8.62 -5.98 -24.14
N ALA A 550 7.52 -5.72 -24.85
CA ALA A 550 6.32 -5.08 -24.32
C ALA A 550 5.07 -5.92 -24.63
N GLN A 551 4.12 -5.98 -23.70
CA GLN A 551 2.85 -6.68 -23.87
C GLN A 551 1.67 -5.83 -23.39
N PHE A 552 0.74 -5.54 -24.28
CA PHE A 552 -0.55 -4.92 -23.97
C PHE A 552 -1.60 -6.00 -23.74
N LEU A 553 -2.65 -5.68 -22.99
CA LEU A 553 -3.80 -6.58 -22.82
C LEU A 553 -5.04 -6.04 -23.51
N ALA A 554 -5.77 -6.94 -24.18
CA ALA A 554 -7.03 -6.63 -24.82
C ALA A 554 -8.08 -7.73 -24.63
N GLU A 555 -9.33 -7.35 -24.46
CA GLU A 555 -10.50 -8.22 -24.54
C GLU A 555 -10.90 -8.42 -26.00
N LEU A 556 -10.14 -9.27 -26.69
CA LEU A 556 -10.43 -9.66 -28.07
C LEU A 556 -10.87 -11.12 -28.15
N PRO A 557 -11.65 -11.48 -29.18
CA PRO A 557 -12.02 -12.86 -29.44
C PRO A 557 -10.80 -13.77 -29.62
N MET A 558 -10.94 -15.06 -29.33
CA MET A 558 -9.82 -16.01 -29.42
C MET A 558 -9.34 -16.21 -30.86
N GLU A 559 -10.25 -16.08 -31.82
CA GLU A 559 -10.05 -16.20 -33.27
C GLU A 559 -9.32 -15.01 -33.90
N THR A 560 -8.99 -13.98 -33.12
CA THR A 560 -8.18 -12.85 -33.59
C THR A 560 -6.87 -13.34 -34.20
N ASP A 561 -6.45 -12.77 -35.33
CA ASP A 561 -5.13 -13.00 -35.90
C ASP A 561 -4.06 -12.29 -35.06
N TRP A 562 -3.70 -12.92 -33.94
CA TRP A 562 -2.74 -12.39 -32.98
C TRP A 562 -1.35 -12.21 -33.59
N GLN A 563 -0.95 -13.05 -34.56
CA GLN A 563 0.37 -12.93 -35.18
C GLN A 563 0.46 -11.66 -36.04
N LYS A 564 -0.58 -11.39 -36.83
CA LYS A 564 -0.66 -10.15 -37.60
C LYS A 564 -0.70 -8.92 -36.68
N LEU A 565 -1.54 -8.95 -35.65
CA LEU A 565 -1.64 -7.85 -34.69
C LEU A 565 -0.32 -7.61 -33.95
N ASP A 566 0.36 -8.66 -33.51
CA ASP A 566 1.68 -8.57 -32.85
C ASP A 566 2.73 -7.94 -33.80
N ALA A 567 2.71 -8.31 -35.08
CA ALA A 567 3.62 -7.74 -36.08
C ALA A 567 3.36 -6.25 -36.33
N GLU A 568 2.11 -5.81 -36.37
CA GLU A 568 1.75 -4.40 -36.54
C GLU A 568 2.02 -3.56 -35.28
N VAL A 569 1.62 -4.05 -34.10
CA VAL A 569 1.89 -3.39 -32.82
C VAL A 569 3.38 -3.33 -32.51
N SER A 570 4.16 -4.31 -32.95
CA SER A 570 5.63 -4.23 -32.88
C SER A 570 6.21 -3.02 -33.59
N LYS A 571 5.63 -2.58 -34.72
CA LYS A 571 6.10 -1.36 -35.41
C LYS A 571 5.91 -0.12 -34.53
N VAL A 572 4.80 -0.08 -33.80
CA VAL A 572 4.45 1.00 -32.86
C VAL A 572 5.39 1.01 -31.66
N VAL A 573 5.61 -0.16 -31.04
CA VAL A 573 6.40 -0.29 -29.80
C VAL A 573 7.86 0.15 -29.97
N ARG A 574 8.43 -0.04 -31.17
CA ARG A 574 9.81 0.35 -31.48
C ARG A 574 10.07 1.85 -31.35
N SER A 575 9.02 2.66 -31.40
CA SER A 575 9.10 4.13 -31.31
C SER A 575 8.69 4.68 -29.95
N LEU A 576 8.38 3.82 -28.96
CA LEU A 576 8.01 4.27 -27.63
C LEU A 576 9.16 4.98 -26.92
N LYS A 577 8.82 6.09 -26.27
CA LYS A 577 9.68 6.90 -25.41
C LYS A 577 9.09 6.94 -24.01
N ILE A 578 9.90 7.34 -23.03
CA ILE A 578 9.43 7.62 -21.68
C ILE A 578 8.96 9.06 -21.63
N VAL A 579 7.77 9.29 -21.06
CA VAL A 579 7.32 10.64 -20.71
C VAL A 579 8.05 11.07 -19.44
N THR A 580 8.89 12.10 -19.54
CA THR A 580 9.73 12.57 -18.41
C THR A 580 9.24 13.89 -17.81
N GLY A 581 8.26 14.54 -18.42
CA GLY A 581 7.68 15.77 -17.91
C GLY A 581 6.24 15.97 -18.32
N LYS A 582 5.51 16.64 -17.43
CA LYS A 582 4.40 17.51 -17.75
C LYS A 582 4.58 18.81 -16.97
#